data_AF-A0A6N7MGC0-F1
#
_entry.id   AF-A0A6N7MGC0-F1
#
_cell.length_a   1.000
_cell.length_b   1.000
_cell.length_c   1.000
_cell.angle_alpha   90.00
_cell.angle_beta   90.00
_cell.angle_gamma   90.00
#
_symmetry.space_group_name_H-M   'P 1'
#
loop_
_entity.id
_entity.type
_entity.pdbx_description
1 polymer ?
#
loop_
_entity_poly.entity_id
_entity_poly.type
_entity_poly.pdbx_seq_one_letter_code
_entity_poly.pdbx_strand_id
1 'polypeptide(L)'
;MRKIYLLFLLIGLWGSTIFAQNKAELEVIAKIREEGFQNSQVMDIVSYITDVHGNRLVGSLGIKKAQKWAKEKMENIGLENVEIEPILDHGVSWDNEYISLHMLKPNYYPLQGFPLAYTP
;
A
#
# COMPACT_ATOMS: atom_id res chain seq x y z
N MET A 1 60.78 7.94 14.71
CA MET A 1 60.09 7.74 16.00
C MET A 1 58.85 8.66 16.15
N ARG A 2 58.99 10.00 16.20
CA ARG A 2 57.85 10.94 16.40
C ARG A 2 56.75 10.92 15.32
N LYS A 3 57.09 10.64 14.06
CA LYS A 3 56.14 10.59 12.93
C LYS A 3 55.23 9.36 12.91
N ILE A 4 55.64 8.25 13.53
CA ILE A 4 54.87 7.00 13.60
C ILE A 4 53.71 7.13 14.60
N TYR A 5 53.94 7.82 15.73
CA TYR A 5 52.88 8.12 16.70
C TYR A 5 51.80 9.04 16.12
N LEU A 6 52.17 10.00 15.28
CA LEU A 6 51.21 10.88 14.58
C LEU A 6 50.35 10.11 13.57
N LEU A 7 50.91 9.10 12.90
CA LEU A 7 50.17 8.27 11.94
C LEU A 7 49.14 7.37 12.66
N PHE A 8 49.52 6.78 13.80
CA PHE A 8 48.60 6.00 14.65
C PHE A 8 47.47 6.85 15.23
N LEU A 9 47.75 8.11 15.59
CA LEU A 9 46.75 9.03 16.14
C LEU A 9 45.73 9.46 15.07
N LEU A 10 46.17 9.66 13.83
CA LEU A 10 45.30 9.96 12.67
C LEU A 10 44.38 8.78 12.29
N ILE A 11 44.88 7.54 12.38
CA ILE A 11 44.08 6.33 12.13
C ILE A 11 43.04 6.11 13.24
N GLY A 12 43.39 6.38 14.51
CA GLY A 12 42.45 6.32 15.63
C GLY A 12 41.30 7.32 15.51
N LEU A 13 41.57 8.52 14.98
CA LEU A 13 40.55 9.54 14.72
C LEU A 13 39.59 9.16 13.59
N TRP A 14 40.07 8.45 12.56
CA TRP A 14 39.22 7.97 11.45
C TRP A 14 38.34 6.76 11.83
N GLY A 15 38.76 5.92 12.77
CA GLY A 15 37.95 4.77 13.24
C GLY A 15 36.68 5.18 14.01
N SER A 16 36.67 6.38 14.59
CA SER A 16 35.56 6.91 15.39
C SER A 16 34.27 7.16 14.60
N THR A 17 34.36 7.33 13.28
CA THR A 17 33.21 7.71 12.43
C THR A 17 32.38 6.50 11.96
N ILE A 18 32.86 5.28 12.19
CA ILE A 18 32.19 4.04 11.75
C ILE A 18 31.09 3.59 12.74
N PHE A 19 31.11 4.07 13.99
CA PHE A 19 30.14 3.73 15.04
C PHE A 19 28.98 4.74 15.17
N ALA A 20 28.54 5.33 14.07
CA ALA A 20 27.49 6.37 14.09
C ALA A 20 26.04 5.82 14.10
N GLN A 21 25.81 4.51 14.00
CA GLN A 21 24.48 3.96 14.27
C GLN A 21 24.20 3.99 15.77
N ASN A 22 23.29 4.88 16.15
CA ASN A 22 22.91 5.06 17.55
C ASN A 22 22.25 3.76 18.02
N LYS A 23 22.70 3.15 19.13
CA LYS A 23 22.18 1.84 19.60
C LYS A 23 20.64 1.83 19.73
N ALA A 24 20.07 2.96 20.14
CA ALA A 24 18.62 3.17 20.21
C ALA A 24 17.91 3.01 18.84
N GLU A 25 18.57 3.40 17.74
CA GLU A 25 18.04 3.26 16.39
C GLU A 25 17.97 1.79 15.96
N LEU A 26 19.00 1.01 16.29
CA LEU A 26 19.02 -0.44 16.03
C LEU A 26 17.91 -1.18 16.78
N GLU A 27 17.61 -0.77 18.02
CA GLU A 27 16.51 -1.32 18.80
C GLU A 27 15.14 -1.01 18.18
N VAL A 28 14.93 0.20 17.66
CA VAL A 28 13.70 0.56 16.94
C VAL A 28 13.57 -0.24 15.64
N ILE A 29 14.65 -0.38 14.86
CA ILE A 29 14.65 -1.19 13.63
C ILE A 29 14.31 -2.64 13.95
N ALA A 30 14.85 -3.19 15.04
CA ALA A 30 14.54 -4.55 15.48
C ALA A 30 13.03 -4.70 15.80
N LYS A 31 12.43 -3.75 16.51
CA LYS A 31 10.99 -3.73 16.79
C LYS A 31 10.14 -3.66 15.52
N ILE A 32 10.50 -2.79 14.56
CA ILE A 32 9.79 -2.70 13.27
C ILE A 32 9.84 -4.04 12.52
N ARG A 33 10.99 -4.73 12.54
CA ARG A 33 11.12 -6.05 11.92
C ARG A 33 10.28 -7.11 12.64
N GLU A 34 10.26 -7.09 13.97
CA GLU A 34 9.42 -7.98 14.77
C GLU A 34 7.94 -7.80 14.43
N GLU A 35 7.46 -6.55 14.32
CA GLU A 35 6.11 -6.27 13.86
C GLU A 35 5.85 -6.77 12.43
N GLY A 36 6.81 -6.61 11.52
CA GLY A 36 6.68 -7.05 10.13
C GLY A 36 6.67 -8.57 9.94
N PHE A 37 7.38 -9.33 10.78
CA PHE A 37 7.56 -10.78 10.61
C PHE A 37 6.77 -11.63 11.61
N GLN A 38 6.65 -11.20 12.87
CA GLN A 38 6.01 -11.99 13.94
C GLN A 38 4.58 -11.51 14.21
N ASN A 39 4.32 -10.20 14.16
CA ASN A 39 3.00 -9.61 14.41
C ASN A 39 2.34 -9.04 13.14
N SER A 40 2.64 -9.64 11.99
CA SER A 40 2.24 -9.09 10.69
C SER A 40 0.72 -9.10 10.51
N GLN A 41 0.14 -7.94 10.20
CA GLN A 41 -1.29 -7.80 9.83
C GLN A 41 -1.52 -7.82 8.32
N VAL A 42 -0.50 -8.12 7.50
CA VAL A 42 -0.57 -8.00 6.04
C VAL A 42 -1.70 -8.85 5.45
N MET A 43 -1.84 -10.10 5.88
CA MET A 43 -2.84 -11.01 5.29
C MET A 43 -4.27 -10.58 5.62
N ASP A 44 -4.51 -10.09 6.83
CA ASP A 44 -5.82 -9.58 7.24
C ASP A 44 -6.18 -8.32 6.44
N ILE A 45 -5.23 -7.39 6.32
CA ILE A 45 -5.43 -6.15 5.55
C ILE A 45 -5.69 -6.46 4.07
N VAL A 46 -4.90 -7.35 3.47
CA VAL A 46 -5.09 -7.76 2.08
C VAL A 46 -6.45 -8.41 1.89
N SER A 47 -6.87 -9.33 2.75
CA SER A 47 -8.17 -10.00 2.63
C SER A 47 -9.35 -9.01 2.72
N TYR A 48 -9.28 -8.02 3.62
CA TYR A 48 -10.31 -6.98 3.66
C TYR A 48 -10.36 -6.15 2.37
N ILE A 49 -9.19 -5.82 1.82
CA ILE A 49 -9.13 -5.08 0.56
C ILE A 49 -9.66 -5.93 -0.58
N THR A 50 -9.22 -7.19 -0.74
CA THR A 50 -9.48 -8.02 -1.93
C THR A 50 -10.78 -8.79 -1.87
N ASP A 51 -11.18 -9.27 -0.70
CA ASP A 51 -12.28 -10.22 -0.55
C ASP A 51 -13.54 -9.51 -0.05
N VAL A 52 -13.40 -8.58 0.91
CA VAL A 52 -14.53 -7.81 1.45
C VAL A 52 -14.89 -6.62 0.55
N HIS A 53 -13.91 -5.80 0.17
CA HIS A 53 -14.17 -4.64 -0.69
C HIS A 53 -14.15 -4.97 -2.18
N GLY A 54 -13.34 -5.94 -2.62
CA GLY A 54 -13.42 -6.47 -3.98
C GLY A 54 -13.07 -5.45 -5.08
N ASN A 55 -14.07 -4.93 -5.78
CA ASN A 55 -13.86 -4.02 -6.91
C ASN A 55 -13.47 -2.61 -6.44
N ARG A 56 -12.41 -2.05 -7.05
CA ARG A 56 -11.85 -0.73 -6.68
C ARG A 56 -11.60 0.13 -7.90
N LEU A 57 -12.51 0.07 -8.88
CA LEU A 57 -12.44 0.92 -10.07
C LEU A 57 -12.65 2.39 -9.66
N VAL A 58 -11.85 3.29 -10.22
CA VAL A 58 -12.00 4.73 -9.98
C VAL A 58 -13.42 5.18 -10.36
N GLY A 59 -14.05 6.02 -9.53
CA GLY A 59 -15.43 6.48 -9.76
C GLY A 59 -16.55 5.48 -9.43
N SER A 60 -16.23 4.23 -9.08
CA SER A 60 -17.23 3.23 -8.64
C SER A 60 -17.67 3.42 -7.18
N LEU A 61 -18.78 2.79 -6.78
CA LEU A 61 -19.15 2.67 -5.37
C LEU A 61 -18.16 1.81 -4.57
N GLY A 62 -17.52 0.84 -5.23
CA GLY A 62 -16.53 -0.06 -4.63
C GLY A 62 -15.31 0.68 -4.09
N ILE A 63 -14.70 1.57 -4.89
CA ILE A 63 -13.56 2.38 -4.44
C ILE A 63 -13.95 3.33 -3.30
N LYS A 64 -15.15 3.95 -3.35
CA LYS A 64 -15.63 4.84 -2.28
C LYS A 64 -15.72 4.12 -0.93
N LYS A 65 -16.24 2.89 -0.92
CA LYS A 65 -16.30 2.05 0.29
C LYS A 65 -14.91 1.66 0.78
N ALA A 66 -14.01 1.26 -0.13
CA ALA A 66 -12.65 0.87 0.21
C ALA A 66 -11.83 2.05 0.78
N GLN A 67 -11.97 3.25 0.22
CA GLN A 67 -11.32 4.47 0.72
C GLN A 67 -11.79 4.81 2.14
N LYS A 68 -13.10 4.75 2.39
CA LYS A 68 -13.65 4.96 3.74
C LYS A 68 -13.08 3.97 4.75
N TRP A 69 -13.06 2.68 4.41
CA TRP A 69 -12.48 1.66 5.28
C TRP A 69 -10.98 1.87 5.50
N ALA A 70 -10.23 2.26 4.47
CA ALA A 70 -8.80 2.53 4.61
C ALA A 70 -8.54 3.70 5.57
N LYS A 71 -9.33 4.78 5.47
CA LYS A 71 -9.30 5.91 6.42
C LYS A 71 -9.50 5.41 7.85
N GLU A 72 -10.59 4.68 8.09
CA GLU A 72 -10.92 4.13 9.40
C GLU A 72 -9.82 3.18 9.92
N LYS A 73 -9.25 2.32 9.07
CA LYS A 73 -8.15 1.41 9.46
C LYS A 73 -6.89 2.18 9.82
N MET A 74 -6.53 3.23 9.08
CA MET A 74 -5.38 4.09 9.37
C MET A 74 -5.55 4.82 10.71
N GLU A 75 -6.73 5.39 10.96
CA GLU A 75 -7.06 6.02 12.25
C GLU A 75 -6.98 5.01 13.40
N ASN A 76 -7.52 3.80 13.22
CA ASN A 76 -7.52 2.75 14.23
C ASN A 76 -6.12 2.24 14.61
N ILE A 77 -5.16 2.27 13.69
CA ILE A 77 -3.76 1.89 13.99
C ILE A 77 -2.93 3.09 14.50
N GLY A 78 -3.57 4.23 14.74
CA GLY A 78 -2.96 5.40 15.38
C GLY A 78 -2.32 6.41 14.43
N LEU A 79 -2.65 6.39 13.12
CA LEU A 79 -2.22 7.49 12.24
C LEU A 79 -3.02 8.75 12.54
N GLU A 80 -2.34 9.89 12.47
CA GLU A 80 -2.92 11.21 12.63
C GLU A 80 -3.03 11.91 11.26
N ASN A 81 -3.91 12.91 11.15
CA ASN A 81 -4.14 13.68 9.92
C ASN A 81 -4.54 12.82 8.70
N VAL A 82 -5.40 11.83 8.92
CA VAL A 82 -5.89 10.92 7.87
C VAL A 82 -7.09 11.54 7.15
N GLU A 83 -6.87 11.99 5.92
CA GLU A 83 -7.90 12.61 5.09
C GLU A 83 -8.08 11.88 3.75
N ILE A 84 -9.30 11.89 3.23
CA ILE A 84 -9.58 11.42 1.87
C ILE A 84 -9.56 12.64 0.96
N GLU A 85 -8.48 12.78 0.20
CA GLU A 85 -8.34 13.87 -0.75
C GLU A 85 -9.11 13.60 -2.05
N PRO A 86 -9.85 14.60 -2.58
CA PRO A 86 -10.38 14.50 -3.92
C PRO A 86 -9.23 14.53 -4.92
N ILE A 87 -8.99 13.42 -5.60
CA ILE A 87 -8.29 13.43 -6.88
C ILE A 87 -9.26 14.13 -7.87
N LEU A 88 -8.80 14.94 -8.84
CA LEU A 88 -9.46 15.63 -9.99
C LEU A 88 -11.01 15.59 -10.18
N ASP A 89 -11.60 16.43 -11.04
CA ASP A 89 -13.00 16.22 -11.49
C ASP A 89 -13.11 14.85 -12.18
N HIS A 90 -13.44 13.82 -11.40
CA HIS A 90 -13.71 12.50 -11.91
C HIS A 90 -14.93 12.67 -12.80
N GLY A 91 -14.86 12.11 -14.00
CA GLY A 91 -16.01 12.06 -14.88
C GLY A 91 -17.16 11.28 -14.25
N VAL A 92 -17.98 10.67 -15.09
CA VAL A 92 -19.19 9.97 -14.65
C VAL A 92 -18.83 8.81 -13.69
N SER A 93 -19.55 8.71 -12.56
CA SER A 93 -19.47 7.52 -11.70
C SER A 93 -19.91 6.30 -12.49
N TRP A 94 -19.25 5.16 -12.30
CA TRP A 94 -19.53 3.97 -13.09
C TRP A 94 -19.43 2.71 -12.25
N ASP A 95 -20.48 1.89 -12.32
CA ASP A 95 -20.56 0.54 -11.76
C ASP A 95 -21.19 -0.37 -12.82
N ASN A 96 -20.62 -1.56 -12.99
CA ASN A 96 -21.24 -2.59 -13.82
C ASN A 96 -22.28 -3.36 -12.99
N GLU A 97 -23.56 -3.03 -13.16
CA GLU A 97 -24.65 -3.72 -12.47
C GLU A 97 -24.99 -5.05 -13.14
N TYR A 98 -25.10 -5.07 -14.47
CA TYR A 98 -25.46 -6.25 -15.22
C TYR A 98 -24.99 -6.17 -16.68
N ILE A 99 -24.44 -7.27 -17.18
CA ILE A 99 -24.15 -7.46 -18.59
C ILE A 99 -24.52 -8.88 -19.01
N SER A 100 -25.09 -9.00 -20.21
CA SER A 100 -25.34 -10.29 -20.84
C SER A 100 -25.11 -10.20 -22.34
N LEU A 101 -24.25 -11.06 -22.87
CA LEU A 101 -23.94 -11.12 -24.29
C LEU A 101 -24.48 -12.41 -24.88
N HIS A 102 -25.23 -12.30 -25.97
CA HIS A 102 -25.87 -13.43 -26.63
C HIS A 102 -25.64 -13.33 -28.14
N MET A 103 -25.04 -14.36 -28.73
CA MET A 103 -25.03 -14.53 -30.18
C MET A 103 -26.42 -14.98 -30.60
N LEU A 104 -27.07 -14.26 -31.52
CA LEU A 104 -28.42 -14.60 -32.00
C LEU A 104 -28.42 -15.41 -33.30
N LYS A 105 -27.38 -15.24 -34.12
CA LYS A 105 -27.19 -15.95 -35.39
C LYS A 105 -25.70 -16.29 -35.58
N PRO A 106 -25.38 -17.40 -36.27
CA PRO A 106 -26.32 -18.33 -36.93
C PRO A 106 -27.08 -19.23 -35.95
N ASN A 107 -26.49 -19.57 -34.81
CA ASN A 107 -27.12 -20.35 -33.74
C ASN A 107 -26.99 -19.57 -32.43
N TYR A 108 -27.99 -19.71 -31.54
CA TYR A 108 -27.95 -19.08 -30.22
C TYR A 108 -26.76 -19.60 -29.39
N TYR A 109 -25.97 -18.68 -28.84
CA TYR A 109 -24.85 -19.03 -27.95
C TYR A 109 -24.58 -17.91 -26.93
N PRO A 110 -24.53 -18.18 -25.61
CA PRO A 110 -24.13 -17.18 -24.63
C PRO A 110 -22.64 -16.86 -24.78
N LEU A 111 -22.28 -15.59 -24.78
CA LEU A 111 -20.91 -15.12 -24.94
C LEU A 111 -20.36 -14.60 -23.61
N GLN A 112 -19.07 -14.87 -23.36
CA GLN A 112 -18.35 -14.28 -22.24
C GLN A 112 -17.72 -12.95 -22.69
N GLY A 113 -18.06 -11.88 -22.00
CA GLY A 113 -17.53 -10.56 -22.26
C GLY A 113 -17.76 -9.64 -21.06
N PHE A 114 -16.97 -8.57 -21.01
CA PHE A 114 -17.07 -7.55 -19.99
C PHE A 114 -17.19 -6.18 -20.67
N PRO A 115 -17.98 -5.26 -20.12
CA PRO A 115 -18.05 -3.92 -20.69
C PRO A 115 -16.72 -3.22 -20.47
N LEU A 116 -16.36 -2.33 -21.39
CA LEU A 116 -15.29 -1.39 -21.15
C LEU A 116 -15.75 -0.42 -20.05
N ALA A 117 -14.88 -0.12 -19.09
CA ALA A 117 -15.21 0.83 -18.03
C ALA A 117 -15.61 2.19 -18.61
N TYR A 118 -16.59 2.85 -17.98
CA TYR A 118 -17.12 4.16 -18.37
C TYR A 118 -17.89 4.21 -19.71
N THR A 119 -18.28 3.07 -20.27
CA THR A 119 -19.27 3.07 -21.35
C THR A 119 -20.64 3.51 -20.81
N PRO A 120 -21.40 4.33 -21.57
CA PRO A 120 -22.77 4.72 -21.21
C PRO A 120 -23.71 3.54 -20.97
#